data_AF-A0ABD4KU30-F1
#
_entry.id   AF-A0ABD4KU30-F1
#
_cell.length_a   1.000
_cell.length_b   1.000
_cell.length_c   1.000
_cell.angle_alpha   90.00
_cell.angle_beta   90.00
_cell.angle_gamma   90.00
#
_symmetry.space_group_name_H-M   'P 1'
#
loop_
_entity.id
_entity.type
_entity.pdbx_description
1 polymer ?
#
loop_
_entity_poly.entity_id
_entity_poly.type
_entity_poly.pdbx_seq_one_letter_code
_entity_poly.pdbx_strand_id
1 'polypeptide(L)'
;REITLLSFTGWQLLFGGFMLLPVALWVEGLPEHLSLSNYIGYLYLSVIGAILGYSLWFRGIEKLPPVTVSFLGFLSSVSACVLGYLILDQTLTWLQLLGAMFVLVAIALAAPRTNSSSNNLLLKRN
;
A
#
# COMPACT_ATOMS: atom_id res chain seq x y z
N ARG A 1 -4.56 -20.66 19.89
CA ARG A 1 -4.96 -19.24 19.75
C ARG A 1 -4.61 -18.84 18.33
N GLU A 2 -5.58 -18.47 17.50
CA GLU A 2 -5.29 -18.01 16.15
C GLU A 2 -4.53 -16.68 16.23
N ILE A 3 -3.40 -16.59 15.53
CA ILE A 3 -2.57 -15.38 15.52
C ILE A 3 -3.25 -14.40 14.57
N THR A 4 -3.60 -13.20 15.07
CA THR A 4 -4.15 -12.14 14.22
C THR A 4 -3.14 -11.74 13.15
N LEU A 5 -3.60 -11.45 11.93
CA LEU A 5 -2.76 -11.03 10.80
C LEU A 5 -1.80 -9.89 11.19
N LEU A 6 -2.29 -8.90 11.94
CA LEU A 6 -1.47 -7.78 12.43
C LEU A 6 -0.31 -8.23 13.33
N SER A 7 -0.54 -9.21 14.22
CA SER A 7 0.49 -9.75 15.10
C SER A 7 1.53 -10.56 14.31
N PHE A 8 1.08 -11.32 13.32
CA PHE A 8 1.98 -12.03 12.42
C PHE A 8 2.88 -11.07 11.62
N THR A 9 2.31 -10.01 11.03
CA THR A 9 3.12 -8.98 10.34
C THR A 9 4.06 -8.24 11.28
N GLY A 10 3.67 -8.00 12.53
CA GLY A 10 4.56 -7.39 13.52
C GLY A 10 5.80 -8.24 13.76
N TRP A 11 5.62 -9.55 13.97
CA TRP A 11 6.74 -10.49 14.09
C TRP A 11 7.56 -10.58 12.81
N GLN A 12 6.91 -10.63 11.65
CA GLN A 12 7.59 -10.65 10.35
C GLN A 12 8.49 -9.41 10.15
N LEU A 13 7.99 -8.22 10.46
CA LEU A 13 8.75 -6.97 10.32
C LEU A 13 9.91 -6.91 11.31
N LEU A 14 9.72 -7.41 12.54
CA LEU A 14 10.79 -7.48 13.53
C LEU A 14 11.92 -8.40 13.05
N PHE A 15 11.59 -9.62 12.66
CA PHE A 15 12.58 -10.57 12.15
C PHE A 15 13.22 -10.08 10.83
N GLY A 16 12.43 -9.49 9.93
CA GLY A 16 12.93 -8.89 8.70
C GLY A 16 13.93 -7.76 8.98
N GLY A 17 13.64 -6.90 9.95
CA GLY A 17 14.56 -5.86 10.41
C GLY A 17 15.85 -6.44 10.98
N PHE A 18 15.76 -7.48 11.83
CA PHE A 18 16.93 -8.17 12.35
C PHE A 18 17.77 -8.84 11.26
N MET A 19 17.15 -9.40 10.23
CA MET A 19 17.88 -10.00 9.10
C MET A 19 18.56 -8.94 8.22
N LEU A 20 17.95 -7.76 8.07
CA LEU A 20 18.53 -6.65 7.32
C LEU A 20 19.64 -5.92 8.09
N LEU A 21 19.60 -5.92 9.43
CA LEU A 21 20.53 -5.17 10.28
C LEU A 21 22.02 -5.50 10.02
N PRO A 22 22.47 -6.77 9.92
CA PRO A 22 23.86 -7.09 9.58
C PRO A 22 24.28 -6.56 8.21
N VAL A 23 23.38 -6.63 7.22
CA VAL A 23 23.65 -6.15 5.86
C VAL A 23 23.75 -4.63 5.85
N ALA A 24 22.84 -3.94 6.53
CA ALA A 24 22.87 -2.49 6.68
C ALA A 24 24.16 -2.03 7.37
N LEU A 25 24.56 -2.67 8.47
CA LEU A 25 25.80 -2.35 9.17
C LEU A 25 27.05 -2.65 8.33
N TRP A 26 27.02 -3.68 7.48
CA TRP A 26 28.13 -3.99 6.58
C TRP A 26 28.26 -2.95 5.46
N VAL A 27 27.14 -2.58 4.82
CA VAL A 27 27.15 -1.74 3.61
C VAL A 27 27.19 -0.26 3.93
N GLU A 28 26.38 0.21 4.88
CA GLU A 28 26.23 1.63 5.22
C GLU A 28 27.11 2.04 6.42
N GLY A 29 27.44 1.08 7.31
CA GLY A 29 28.17 1.36 8.55
C GLY A 29 27.29 1.97 9.65
N LEU A 30 27.92 2.35 10.77
CA LEU A 30 27.22 3.07 11.84
C LEU A 30 27.14 4.57 11.49
N PRO A 31 25.96 5.19 11.54
CA PRO A 31 25.84 6.62 11.33
C PRO A 31 26.57 7.36 12.46
N GLU A 32 27.49 8.26 12.09
CA GLU A 32 28.29 9.03 13.06
C GLU A 32 27.40 9.92 13.94
N HIS A 33 26.30 10.45 13.38
CA HIS A 33 25.34 11.30 14.08
C HIS A 33 23.90 11.01 13.63
N LEU A 34 23.04 10.64 14.59
CA LEU A 34 21.59 10.58 14.38
C LEU A 34 20.97 11.90 14.85
N SER A 35 20.48 12.71 13.91
CA SER A 35 19.81 13.96 14.24
C SER A 35 18.42 13.70 14.84
N LEU A 36 17.89 14.65 15.62
CA LEU A 36 16.52 14.60 16.13
C LEU A 36 15.50 14.44 14.99
N SER A 37 15.78 15.02 13.81
CA SER A 37 14.93 14.88 12.62
C SER A 37 14.85 13.43 12.15
N ASN A 38 15.96 12.67 12.19
CA ASN A 38 15.95 11.25 11.84
C ASN A 38 15.07 10.44 12.80
N TYR A 39 15.20 10.68 14.11
CA TYR A 39 14.37 9.99 15.10
C TYR A 39 12.88 10.27 14.90
N ILE A 40 12.52 11.53 14.67
CA ILE A 40 11.12 11.91 14.39
C ILE A 40 10.64 11.25 13.09
N GLY A 41 11.48 11.21 12.05
CA GLY A 41 11.19 10.52 10.80
C GLY A 41 10.93 9.02 11.00
N TYR A 42 11.80 8.32 11.75
CA TYR A 42 11.60 6.90 12.05
C TYR A 42 10.36 6.65 12.91
N LEU A 43 10.08 7.53 13.88
CA LEU A 43 8.86 7.44 14.69
C LEU A 43 7.62 7.60 13.79
N TYR A 44 7.62 8.59 12.90
CA TYR A 44 6.54 8.82 11.94
C TYR A 44 6.31 7.61 11.04
N LEU A 45 7.38 7.06 10.44
CA LEU A 45 7.29 5.88 9.58
C LEU A 45 6.76 4.65 10.34
N SER A 46 7.21 4.46 11.58
CA SER A 46 6.80 3.31 12.40
C SER A 46 5.33 3.42 12.84
N VAL A 47 4.91 4.59 13.32
CA VAL A 47 3.55 4.79 13.85
C VAL A 47 2.53 4.96 12.72
N ILE A 48 2.79 5.89 11.81
CA ILE A 48 1.85 6.23 10.74
C ILE A 48 1.94 5.21 9.59
N GLY A 49 3.15 4.92 9.13
CA GLY A 49 3.37 4.02 8.00
C GLY A 49 3.07 2.56 8.33
N ALA A 50 3.61 2.05 9.43
CA ALA A 50 3.39 0.64 9.81
C ALA A 50 2.12 0.47 10.65
N ILE A 51 2.05 0.99 11.88
CA ILE A 51 0.96 0.64 12.80
C ILE A 51 -0.41 1.06 12.26
N LEU A 52 -0.58 2.36 11.93
CA LEU A 52 -1.86 2.86 11.40
C LEU A 52 -2.13 2.32 9.99
N GLY A 53 -1.12 2.33 9.11
CA GLY A 53 -1.24 1.83 7.74
C GLY A 53 -1.69 0.36 7.69
N TYR A 54 -1.01 -0.54 8.38
CA TYR A 54 -1.38 -1.97 8.40
C TYR A 54 -2.72 -2.21 9.09
N SER A 55 -3.03 -1.50 10.18
CA SER A 55 -4.33 -1.62 10.85
C SER A 55 -5.49 -1.25 9.92
N LEU A 56 -5.36 -0.15 9.17
CA LEU A 56 -6.35 0.28 8.18
C LEU A 56 -6.42 -0.69 7.00
N TRP A 57 -5.26 -1.16 6.51
CA TRP A 57 -5.18 -2.12 5.42
C TRP A 57 -5.92 -3.41 5.75
N PHE A 58 -5.60 -4.06 6.88
CA PHE A 58 -6.24 -5.31 7.28
C PHE A 58 -7.75 -5.15 7.48
N ARG A 59 -8.18 -4.08 8.17
CA ARG A 59 -9.61 -3.76 8.33
C ARG A 59 -10.32 -3.48 7.01
N GLY A 60 -9.61 -2.93 6.02
CA GLY A 60 -10.13 -2.61 4.70
C GLY A 60 -10.32 -3.85 3.85
N ILE A 61 -9.28 -4.68 3.72
CA ILE A 61 -9.32 -5.88 2.88
C ILE A 61 -10.30 -6.93 3.41
N GLU A 62 -10.53 -6.98 4.73
CA GLU A 62 -11.55 -7.86 5.34
C GLU A 62 -12.97 -7.52 4.89
N LYS A 63 -13.22 -6.29 4.42
CA LYS A 63 -14.55 -5.78 4.04
C LYS A 63 -14.75 -5.65 2.53
N LEU A 64 -13.71 -5.90 1.73
CA LEU A 64 -13.71 -5.62 0.30
C LEU A 64 -13.62 -6.91 -0.53
N PRO A 65 -14.31 -6.99 -1.69
CA PRO A 65 -14.11 -8.09 -2.63
C PRO A 65 -12.64 -8.15 -3.11
N PRO A 66 -12.08 -9.35 -3.38
CA PRO A 66 -10.67 -9.51 -3.79
C PRO A 66 -10.27 -8.63 -4.98
N VAL A 67 -11.20 -8.47 -5.92
CA VAL A 67 -10.98 -7.66 -7.12
C VAL A 67 -10.80 -6.17 -6.78
N THR A 68 -11.54 -5.63 -5.81
CA THR A 68 -11.38 -4.25 -5.32
C THR A 68 -10.04 -4.08 -4.61
N VAL A 69 -9.59 -5.10 -3.85
CA VAL A 69 -8.28 -5.09 -3.19
C VAL A 69 -7.15 -5.00 -4.22
N SER A 70 -7.26 -5.68 -5.37
CA SER A 70 -6.28 -5.54 -6.46
C SER A 70 -6.20 -4.11 -7.02
N PHE A 71 -7.31 -3.35 -7.04
CA PHE A 71 -7.29 -1.94 -7.47
C PHE A 71 -6.64 -0.98 -6.49
N LEU A 72 -6.66 -1.28 -5.18
CA LEU A 72 -5.99 -0.45 -4.18
C LEU A 72 -4.48 -0.31 -4.46
N GLY A 73 -3.83 -1.36 -4.98
CA GLY A 73 -2.41 -1.29 -5.35
C GLY A 73 -2.14 -0.29 -6.48
N PHE A 74 -3.00 -0.27 -7.51
CA PHE A 74 -2.90 0.72 -8.56
C PHE A 74 -3.24 2.13 -8.07
N LEU A 75 -4.27 2.27 -7.23
CA LEU A 75 -4.65 3.55 -6.63
C LEU A 75 -3.55 4.10 -5.72
N SER A 76 -2.79 3.25 -5.04
CA SER A 76 -1.60 3.64 -4.27
C SER A 76 -0.54 4.28 -5.16
N SER A 77 -0.29 3.71 -6.35
CA SER A 77 0.65 4.28 -7.33
C SER A 77 0.20 5.66 -7.83
N VAL A 78 -1.09 5.81 -8.13
CA VAL A 78 -1.68 7.10 -8.53
C VAL A 78 -1.59 8.11 -7.39
N SER A 79 -1.96 7.71 -6.16
CA SER A 79 -1.86 8.55 -4.96
C SER A 79 -0.42 9.01 -4.72
N ALA A 80 0.56 8.13 -4.85
CA ALA A 80 1.98 8.47 -4.71
C ALA A 80 2.42 9.50 -5.75
N CYS A 81 2.01 9.36 -7.01
CA CYS A 81 2.29 10.32 -8.08
C CYS A 81 1.68 11.70 -7.80
N VAL A 82 0.42 11.73 -7.34
CA VAL A 82 -0.29 12.97 -7.01
C VAL A 82 0.35 13.66 -5.80
N LEU A 83 0.66 12.91 -4.74
CA LEU A 83 1.33 13.46 -3.55
C LEU A 83 2.76 13.92 -3.87
N GLY A 84 3.50 13.20 -4.72
CA GLY A 84 4.82 13.62 -5.17
C GLY A 84 4.80 14.94 -5.93
N TYR A 85 3.82 15.12 -6.81
CA TYR A 85 3.61 16.39 -7.53
C TYR A 85 3.17 17.52 -6.61
N LEU A 86 2.19 17.29 -5.72
CA LEU A 86 1.58 18.34 -4.89
C LEU A 86 2.38 18.72 -3.64
N ILE A 87 3.05 17.75 -3.01
CA ILE A 87 3.72 17.95 -1.70
C ILE A 87 5.23 18.11 -1.89
N LEU A 88 5.81 17.41 -2.86
CA LEU A 88 7.25 17.39 -3.11
C LEU A 88 7.69 18.25 -4.30
N ASP A 89 6.75 18.98 -4.93
CA ASP A 89 6.96 19.80 -6.14
C ASP A 89 7.69 19.06 -7.28
N GLN A 90 7.52 17.73 -7.36
CA GLN A 90 8.17 16.94 -8.40
C GLN A 90 7.53 17.20 -9.76
N THR A 91 8.32 17.68 -10.71
CA THR A 91 7.88 17.85 -12.10
C THR A 91 7.71 16.49 -12.76
N LEU A 92 6.46 16.11 -13.04
CA LEU A 92 6.15 14.89 -13.76
C LEU A 92 6.58 15.05 -15.22
N THR A 93 7.53 14.22 -15.65
CA THR A 93 7.96 14.19 -17.04
C THR A 93 6.81 13.69 -17.93
N TRP A 94 6.81 14.05 -19.22
CA TRP A 94 5.83 13.56 -20.21
C TRP A 94 5.72 12.04 -20.26
N LEU A 95 6.84 11.33 -20.02
CA LEU A 95 6.86 9.88 -19.99
C LEU A 95 6.14 9.31 -18.74
N GLN A 96 6.28 9.96 -17.58
CA GLN A 96 5.53 9.59 -16.37
C GLN A 96 4.04 9.84 -16.51
N LEU A 97 3.63 10.92 -17.18
CA LEU A 97 2.21 11.18 -17.45
C LEU A 97 1.60 10.12 -18.35
N LEU A 98 2.32 9.71 -19.41
CA LEU A 98 1.90 8.58 -20.25
C LEU A 98 1.76 7.29 -19.43
N GLY A 99 2.76 6.98 -18.59
CA GLY A 99 2.71 5.82 -17.69
C GLY A 99 1.52 5.86 -16.73
N ALA A 100 1.26 7.01 -16.11
CA ALA A 100 0.10 7.21 -15.23
C ALA A 100 -1.22 7.02 -15.97
N MET A 101 -1.33 7.52 -17.21
CA MET A 101 -2.51 7.33 -18.05
C MET A 101 -2.74 5.85 -18.39
N PHE A 102 -1.68 5.09 -18.74
CA PHE A 102 -1.78 3.64 -18.95
C PHE A 102 -2.24 2.89 -17.70
N VAL A 103 -1.72 3.25 -16.51
CA VAL A 103 -2.16 2.64 -15.24
C VAL A 103 -3.66 2.91 -15.01
N LEU A 104 -4.12 4.15 -15.19
CA LEU A 104 -5.53 4.50 -15.03
C LEU A 104 -6.44 3.74 -16.01
N VAL A 105 -6.00 3.58 -17.27
CA VAL A 105 -6.73 2.77 -18.27
C VAL A 105 -6.77 1.30 -17.87
N ALA A 106 -5.65 0.73 -17.40
CA ALA A 106 -5.60 -0.64 -16.94
C ALA A 106 -6.54 -0.88 -15.73
N ILE A 107 -6.57 0.04 -14.77
CA ILE A 107 -7.54 0.04 -13.66
C ILE A 107 -8.97 0.00 -14.21
N ALA A 108 -9.30 0.93 -15.12
CA ALA A 108 -10.65 1.05 -15.67
C ALA A 108 -11.10 -0.19 -16.44
N LEU A 109 -10.18 -0.82 -17.19
CA LEU A 109 -10.47 -2.03 -17.96
C LEU A 109 -10.61 -3.28 -17.09
N ALA A 110 -9.78 -3.40 -16.06
CA ALA A 110 -9.84 -4.55 -15.17
C ALA A 110 -10.98 -4.44 -14.15
N ALA A 111 -11.56 -3.24 -13.93
CA ALA A 111 -12.63 -3.03 -12.98
C ALA A 111 -13.82 -3.96 -13.30
N PRO A 112 -14.24 -4.82 -12.36
CA PRO A 112 -15.27 -5.81 -12.60
C PRO A 112 -16.57 -5.08 -12.89
N ARG A 113 -17.18 -5.40 -14.03
CA ARG A 113 -18.54 -4.93 -14.33
C ARG A 113 -19.44 -5.52 -13.26
N THR A 114 -20.08 -4.67 -12.46
CA THR A 114 -21.13 -5.11 -11.53
C THR A 114 -22.24 -5.71 -12.36
N ASN A 115 -22.25 -7.04 -12.49
CA ASN A 115 -23.32 -7.74 -13.20
C ASN A 115 -24.49 -7.81 -12.22
N SER A 116 -25.37 -6.82 -12.29
CA SER A 116 -26.77 -6.92 -11.84
C SER A 116 -27.45 -8.02 -12.65
N SER A 117 -27.18 -9.28 -12.33
CA SER A 117 -27.77 -10.44 -13.00
C SER A 117 -28.43 -11.41 -12.01
N SER A 118 -28.89 -10.90 -10.86
CA SER A 118 -29.69 -11.66 -9.89
C SER A 118 -31.21 -11.53 -10.09
N ASN A 119 -31.69 -10.64 -10.99
CA ASN A 119 -33.14 -10.45 -11.21
C ASN A 119 -33.79 -11.49 -12.14
N ASN A 120 -33.01 -12.23 -12.95
CA ASN A 120 -33.58 -13.20 -13.90
C ASN A 120 -33.78 -14.61 -13.30
N LEU A 121 -33.19 -14.90 -12.13
CA LEU A 121 -33.35 -16.21 -11.48
C LEU A 121 -34.61 -16.29 -10.60
N LEU A 122 -35.19 -15.15 -10.21
CA LEU A 122 -36.43 -15.09 -9.44
C LEU A 122 -37.68 -15.10 -10.35
N LEU A 123 -37.57 -14.68 -11.61
CA LEU A 123 -38.67 -14.70 -12.58
C LEU A 123 -38.82 -16.04 -13.32
N LYS A 124 -37.81 -16.92 -13.27
CA LYS A 124 -37.84 -18.25 -13.90
C LYS A 124 -38.28 -19.37 -12.95
N ARG A 125 -38.61 -19.01 -11.70
CA ARG A 125 -39.02 -19.93 -10.62
C ARG A 125 -40.47 -19.72 -10.18
N ASN A 126 -41.26 -19.07 -11.01
CA ASN A 126 -42.73 -19.03 -11.02
C ASN A 126 -43.22 -19.57 -12.37
#